data_AF-A0A926SKZ3-F1
#
_entry.id   AF-A0A926SKZ3-F1
#
_cell.length_a   1.000
_cell.length_b   1.000
_cell.length_c   1.000
_cell.angle_alpha   90.00
_cell.angle_beta   90.00
_cell.angle_gamma   90.00
#
_symmetry.space_group_name_H-M   'P 1'
#
loop_
_entity.id
_entity.type
_entity.pdbx_description
1 polymer ?
#
loop_
_entity_poly.entity_id
_entity_poly.type
_entity_poly.pdbx_seq_one_letter_code
_entity_poly.pdbx_strand_id
1 'polypeptide(L)'
;MTGNRRQSNHSPFNGPLGHQAFYAWVSLGLLLLLTIASGVFVYQVSPLRDPAFQPNSANAGSLIPGVRQVQESYWLWGAAGLAGLLSTNLVLLLWQLSQPFNTVDIAGQQLRGTKVVRWMVLIVMLGTYVGLGLVLFAGLYFLFMGYLIGQWLVD
;
A
#
# COMPACT_ATOMS: atom_id res chain seq x y z
N MET A 1 36.18 41.78 -2.50
CA MET A 1 35.68 40.93 -1.40
C MET A 1 34.69 39.93 -1.98
N THR A 2 35.17 38.78 -2.41
CA THR A 2 34.35 37.70 -3.01
C THR A 2 33.99 36.70 -1.91
N GLY A 3 32.76 36.79 -1.43
CA GLY A 3 32.22 35.91 -0.39
C GLY A 3 32.08 34.48 -0.92
N ASN A 4 32.91 33.59 -0.37
CA ASN A 4 32.97 32.18 -0.71
C ASN A 4 31.69 31.48 -0.19
N ARG A 5 30.68 31.30 -1.04
CA ARG A 5 29.50 30.47 -0.74
C ARG A 5 29.94 29.01 -0.66
N ARG A 6 30.23 28.54 0.56
CA ARG A 6 30.29 27.10 0.84
C ARG A 6 28.90 26.52 0.60
N GLN A 7 28.71 25.88 -0.54
CA GLN A 7 27.61 24.94 -0.74
C GLN A 7 27.88 23.75 0.19
N SER A 8 27.24 23.74 1.35
CA SER A 8 27.17 22.55 2.18
C SER A 8 26.34 21.52 1.43
N ASN A 9 26.99 20.49 0.90
CA ASN A 9 26.37 19.27 0.42
C ASN A 9 25.65 18.60 1.59
N HIS A 10 24.44 19.07 1.89
CA HIS A 10 23.54 18.37 2.78
C HIS A 10 22.87 17.27 1.97
N SER A 11 23.37 16.04 2.16
CA SER A 11 22.65 14.84 1.77
C SER A 11 21.21 14.96 2.30
N PRO A 12 20.19 14.83 1.44
CA PRO A 12 18.79 14.93 1.86
C PRO A 12 18.38 13.84 2.87
N PHE A 13 19.26 12.85 3.12
CA PHE A 13 19.01 11.73 4.01
C PHE A 13 19.50 11.90 5.45
N ASN A 14 20.25 12.97 5.78
CA ASN A 14 20.84 13.13 7.11
C ASN A 14 19.92 13.81 8.15
N GLY A 15 18.66 14.09 7.80
CA GLY A 15 17.66 14.64 8.72
C GLY A 15 16.77 13.56 9.38
N PRO A 16 16.02 13.91 10.45
CA PRO A 16 15.06 13.00 11.09
C PRO A 16 13.98 12.47 10.12
N LEU A 17 13.67 13.23 9.06
CA LEU A 17 12.79 12.81 7.97
C LEU A 17 13.39 11.70 7.10
N GLY A 18 14.73 11.65 6.96
CA GLY A 18 15.42 10.64 6.15
C GLY A 18 15.27 9.22 6.70
N HIS A 19 15.24 9.09 8.03
CA HIS A 19 15.06 7.78 8.68
C HIS A 19 13.63 7.27 8.51
N GLN A 20 12.63 8.14 8.66
CA GLN A 20 11.22 7.77 8.45
C GLN A 20 10.94 7.38 6.99
N ALA A 21 11.50 8.11 6.03
CA ALA A 21 11.41 7.78 4.62
C ALA A 21 12.08 6.43 4.32
N PHE A 22 13.26 6.17 4.89
CA PHE A 22 13.94 4.89 4.73
C PHE A 22 13.08 3.70 5.19
N TYR A 23 12.49 3.78 6.40
CA TYR A 23 11.60 2.71 6.88
C TYR A 23 10.35 2.55 6.02
N ALA A 24 9.78 3.65 5.50
CA ALA A 24 8.63 3.59 4.60
C ALA A 24 8.99 2.88 3.29
N TRP A 25 10.13 3.20 2.67
CA TRP A 25 10.61 2.51 1.46
C TRP A 25 10.94 1.04 1.69
N VAL A 26 11.61 0.71 2.80
CA VAL A 26 11.93 -0.68 3.14
C VAL A 26 10.66 -1.49 3.40
N SER A 27 9.71 -0.94 4.15
CA SER A 27 8.43 -1.60 4.40
C SER A 27 7.58 -1.74 3.14
N LEU A 28 7.59 -0.76 2.22
CA LEU A 28 6.98 -0.90 0.90
C LEU A 28 7.61 -2.07 0.13
N GLY A 29 8.94 -2.13 0.07
CA GLY A 29 9.66 -3.22 -0.59
C GLY A 29 9.31 -4.59 -0.02
N LEU A 30 9.27 -4.71 1.31
CA LEU A 30 8.86 -5.94 1.99
C LEU A 30 7.40 -6.31 1.71
N LEU A 31 6.49 -5.33 1.71
CA LEU A 31 5.07 -5.57 1.40
C LEU A 31 4.89 -6.02 -0.05
N LEU A 32 5.60 -5.42 -1.01
CA LEU A 32 5.56 -5.85 -2.41
C LEU A 32 6.09 -7.28 -2.58
N LEU A 33 7.23 -7.60 -1.94
CA LEU A 33 7.77 -8.97 -1.94
C LEU A 33 6.78 -9.96 -1.30
N LEU A 34 6.15 -9.58 -0.19
CA LEU A 34 5.13 -10.40 0.46
C LEU A 34 3.92 -10.60 -0.45
N THR A 35 3.42 -9.56 -1.12
CA THR A 35 2.32 -9.67 -2.08
C THR A 35 2.66 -10.61 -3.23
N ILE A 36 3.87 -10.51 -3.80
CA ILE A 36 4.33 -11.41 -4.87
C ILE A 36 4.42 -12.85 -4.34
N ALA A 37 5.04 -13.05 -3.17
CA ALA A 37 5.18 -14.36 -2.55
C ALA A 37 3.81 -14.99 -2.24
N SER A 38 2.85 -14.20 -1.75
CA SER A 38 1.47 -14.63 -1.53
C SER A 38 0.77 -15.00 -2.84
N GLY A 39 0.94 -14.23 -3.92
CA GLY A 39 0.40 -14.57 -5.23
C GLY A 39 0.96 -15.89 -5.77
N VAL A 40 2.28 -16.09 -5.68
CA VAL A 40 2.95 -17.35 -6.06
C VAL A 40 2.46 -18.51 -5.20
N PHE A 41 2.31 -18.30 -3.89
CA PHE A 41 1.82 -19.33 -2.97
C PHE A 41 0.38 -19.72 -3.30
N VAL A 42 -0.53 -18.75 -3.46
CA VAL A 42 -1.93 -18.99 -3.86
C VAL A 42 -1.97 -19.77 -5.17
N TYR A 43 -1.16 -19.34 -6.15
CA TYR A 43 -1.03 -20.05 -7.41
C TYR A 43 -0.61 -21.51 -7.18
N GLN A 44 0.38 -21.79 -6.31
CA GLN A 44 0.87 -23.16 -6.05
C GLN A 44 -0.12 -24.05 -5.29
N VAL A 45 -0.91 -23.48 -4.39
CA VAL A 45 -1.87 -24.25 -3.59
C VAL A 45 -3.24 -24.40 -4.25
N SER A 46 -3.47 -23.70 -5.38
CA SER A 46 -4.72 -23.72 -6.13
C SER A 46 -5.01 -25.14 -6.65
N PRO A 47 -6.16 -25.73 -6.29
CA PRO A 47 -6.57 -27.05 -6.78
C PRO A 47 -6.77 -27.10 -8.30
N LEU A 48 -6.98 -25.95 -8.93
CA LEU A 48 -7.29 -25.79 -10.36
C LEU A 48 -6.15 -26.23 -11.29
N ARG A 49 -4.94 -26.38 -10.75
CA ARG A 49 -3.77 -26.88 -11.48
C ARG A 49 -3.80 -28.38 -11.74
N ASP A 50 -4.65 -29.12 -11.03
CA ASP A 50 -4.78 -30.56 -11.24
C ASP A 50 -5.85 -30.80 -12.32
N PRO A 51 -5.48 -31.29 -13.51
CA PRO A 51 -6.44 -31.58 -14.58
C PRO A 51 -7.43 -32.71 -14.20
N ALA A 52 -7.17 -33.44 -13.11
CA ALA A 52 -8.11 -34.41 -12.55
C ALA A 52 -9.13 -33.78 -11.58
N PHE A 53 -9.02 -32.47 -11.26
CA PHE A 53 -9.91 -31.77 -10.36
C PHE A 53 -11.30 -31.63 -10.99
N GLN A 54 -12.28 -32.36 -10.45
CA GLN A 54 -13.67 -32.23 -10.88
C GLN A 54 -14.34 -31.09 -10.08
N PRO A 55 -14.92 -30.07 -10.74
CA PRO A 55 -15.53 -28.91 -10.07
C PRO A 55 -16.80 -29.23 -9.26
N ASN A 56 -17.16 -30.51 -9.11
CA ASN A 56 -18.41 -30.96 -8.49
C ASN A 56 -18.28 -31.35 -7.00
N SER A 57 -17.14 -31.08 -6.36
CA SER A 57 -17.00 -31.27 -4.92
C SER A 57 -17.16 -29.93 -4.20
N ALA A 58 -18.19 -29.81 -3.36
CA ALA A 58 -18.42 -28.68 -2.45
C ALA A 58 -17.31 -28.48 -1.39
N ASN A 59 -16.14 -29.05 -1.62
CA ASN A 59 -14.91 -28.98 -0.85
C ASN A 59 -13.75 -28.75 -1.82
N ALA A 60 -13.74 -27.59 -2.50
CA ALA A 60 -12.58 -27.10 -3.24
C ALA A 60 -11.48 -26.59 -2.28
N GLY A 61 -11.14 -27.39 -1.28
CA GLY A 61 -10.03 -27.14 -0.38
C GLY A 61 -8.70 -27.45 -1.09
N SER A 62 -7.64 -26.76 -0.67
CA SER A 62 -6.28 -27.00 -1.18
C SER A 62 -5.90 -28.48 -1.12
N LEU A 63 -5.24 -28.98 -2.18
CA LEU A 63 -4.75 -30.37 -2.26
C LEU A 63 -3.68 -30.68 -1.21
N ILE A 64 -3.02 -29.64 -0.67
CA ILE A 64 -1.96 -29.77 0.32
C ILE A 64 -2.57 -30.07 1.70
N PRO A 65 -2.20 -31.19 2.36
CA PRO A 65 -2.80 -31.62 3.62
C PRO A 65 -2.80 -30.55 4.71
N GLY A 66 -1.76 -29.72 4.79
CA GLY A 66 -1.64 -28.64 5.77
C GLY A 66 -2.52 -27.41 5.49
N VAL A 67 -3.05 -27.26 4.27
CA VAL A 67 -3.81 -26.08 3.84
C VAL A 67 -5.28 -26.43 3.56
N ARG A 68 -5.66 -27.72 3.67
CA ARG A 68 -7.04 -28.21 3.48
C ARG A 68 -8.09 -27.52 4.34
N GLN A 69 -7.70 -27.02 5.52
CA GLN A 69 -8.62 -26.34 6.44
C GLN A 69 -8.76 -24.84 6.13
N VAL A 70 -7.93 -24.29 5.23
CA VAL A 70 -7.99 -22.87 4.88
C VAL A 70 -9.15 -22.65 3.90
N GLN A 71 -10.26 -22.19 4.46
CA GLN A 71 -11.45 -21.77 3.71
C GLN A 71 -11.15 -20.57 2.80
N GLU A 72 -11.94 -20.43 1.75
CA GLU A 72 -11.92 -19.29 0.81
C GLU A 72 -11.95 -17.94 1.54
N SER A 73 -12.72 -17.84 2.62
CA SER A 73 -12.83 -16.65 3.45
C SER A 73 -11.49 -16.16 3.99
N TYR A 74 -10.58 -17.05 4.41
CA TYR A 74 -9.25 -16.66 4.90
C TYR A 74 -8.38 -16.05 3.81
N TRP A 75 -8.52 -16.52 2.56
CA TRP A 75 -7.81 -15.94 1.42
C TRP A 75 -8.31 -14.53 1.11
N LEU A 76 -9.62 -14.32 1.18
CA LEU A 76 -10.23 -12.99 1.04
C LEU A 76 -9.77 -12.04 2.15
N TRP A 77 -9.73 -12.51 3.40
CA TRP A 77 -9.20 -11.74 4.52
C TRP A 77 -7.71 -11.42 4.38
N GLY A 78 -6.90 -12.39 3.92
CA GLY A 78 -5.48 -12.19 3.63
C GLY A 78 -5.25 -11.15 2.53
N ALA A 79 -6.02 -11.23 1.45
CA ALA A 79 -6.01 -10.27 0.34
C ALA A 79 -6.37 -8.86 0.82
N ALA A 80 -7.46 -8.73 1.58
CA ALA A 80 -7.88 -7.46 2.16
C ALA A 80 -6.82 -6.90 3.13
N GLY A 81 -6.22 -7.76 3.97
CA GLY A 81 -5.13 -7.38 4.86
C GLY A 81 -3.92 -6.84 4.10
N LEU A 82 -3.48 -7.54 3.06
CA LEU A 82 -2.37 -7.10 2.20
C LEU A 82 -2.68 -5.79 1.49
N ALA A 83 -3.85 -5.68 0.84
CA ALA A 83 -4.27 -4.46 0.16
C ALA A 83 -4.35 -3.27 1.12
N GLY A 84 -4.85 -3.49 2.35
CA GLY A 84 -4.93 -2.47 3.39
C GLY A 84 -3.54 -1.99 3.83
N LEU A 85 -2.62 -2.92 4.08
CA LEU A 85 -1.24 -2.59 4.46
C LEU A 85 -0.52 -1.83 3.35
N LEU A 86 -0.63 -2.29 2.10
CA LEU A 86 0.02 -1.67 0.95
C LEU A 86 -0.56 -0.28 0.66
N SER A 87 -1.89 -0.13 0.69
CA SER A 87 -2.56 1.16 0.55
C SER A 87 -2.11 2.14 1.64
N THR A 88 -2.14 1.72 2.90
CA THR A 88 -1.71 2.56 4.03
C THR A 88 -0.25 3.00 3.87
N ASN A 89 0.63 2.08 3.47
CA ASN A 89 2.04 2.37 3.27
C ASN A 89 2.26 3.38 2.13
N LEU A 90 1.55 3.22 1.00
CA LEU A 90 1.59 4.15 -0.13
C LEU A 90 1.07 5.54 0.24
N VAL A 91 -0.03 5.62 0.99
CA VAL A 91 -0.57 6.90 1.48
C VAL A 91 0.45 7.61 2.38
N LEU A 92 1.11 6.87 3.28
CA LEU A 92 2.16 7.43 4.14
C LEU A 92 3.37 7.92 3.34
N LEU A 93 3.81 7.17 2.33
CA LEU A 93 4.88 7.59 1.42
C LEU A 93 4.51 8.86 0.65
N LEU A 94 3.31 8.92 0.09
CA LEU A 94 2.82 10.11 -0.62
C LEU A 94 2.70 11.32 0.30
N TRP A 95 2.28 11.09 1.54
CA TRP A 95 2.24 12.14 2.56
C TRP A 95 3.65 12.63 2.92
N GLN A 96 4.64 11.74 3.06
CA GLN A 96 6.02 12.13 3.31
C GLN A 96 6.63 12.90 2.13
N LEU A 97 6.35 12.47 0.90
CA LEU A 97 6.82 13.14 -0.32
C LEU A 97 6.16 14.50 -0.55
N SER A 98 4.94 14.73 -0.03
CA SER A 98 4.25 16.01 -0.14
C SER A 98 4.67 17.05 0.91
N GLN A 99 5.33 16.64 2.00
CA GLN A 99 5.84 17.54 3.06
C GLN A 99 6.60 18.77 2.53
N PRO A 100 7.63 18.64 1.66
CA PRO A 100 8.40 19.78 1.17
C PRO A 100 7.53 20.81 0.44
N PHE A 101 6.50 20.38 -0.28
CA PHE A 101 5.57 21.26 -0.99
C PHE A 101 4.59 21.94 -0.03
N ASN A 102 4.12 21.23 1.00
CA ASN A 102 3.23 21.78 2.03
C ASN A 102 3.91 22.87 2.88
N THR A 103 5.24 22.82 3.06
CA THR A 103 5.99 23.86 3.77
C THR A 103 6.16 25.16 2.99
N VAL A 104 6.14 25.11 1.65
CA VAL A 104 6.40 26.29 0.80
C VAL A 104 5.20 27.23 0.75
N ASP A 105 3.96 26.71 0.82
CA ASP A 105 2.76 27.55 0.83
C ASP A 105 2.40 28.12 2.22
N ILE A 106 2.77 27.45 3.32
CA ILE A 106 2.47 27.94 4.68
C ILE A 106 3.40 29.11 5.06
N ALA A 107 4.60 29.18 4.49
CA ALA A 107 5.52 30.29 4.70
C ALA A 107 5.18 31.53 3.82
N GLY A 108 4.57 31.32 2.65
CA GLY A 108 4.13 32.39 1.74
C GLY A 108 2.74 32.92 2.06
N GLN A 109 1.81 32.07 2.51
CA GLN A 109 0.51 32.48 3.02
C GLN A 109 0.56 32.60 4.54
N GLN A 110 0.85 33.81 4.97
CA GLN A 110 0.37 34.41 6.20
C GLN A 110 -1.16 34.20 6.29
N LEU A 111 -1.60 32.99 6.70
CA LEU A 111 -2.99 32.62 7.05
C LEU A 111 -3.38 33.39 8.31
N ARG A 112 -3.51 34.70 8.13
CA ARG A 112 -3.85 35.70 9.10
C ARG A 112 -5.38 35.66 9.22
N GLY A 113 -5.90 34.75 10.03
CA GLY A 113 -7.27 34.86 10.48
C GLY A 113 -7.95 33.55 10.80
N THR A 114 -8.16 33.32 12.09
CA THR A 114 -9.06 32.32 12.70
C THR A 114 -8.59 30.86 12.74
N LYS A 115 -8.61 30.29 13.95
CA LYS A 115 -8.34 28.87 14.23
C LYS A 115 -9.20 27.94 13.35
N VAL A 116 -10.37 28.41 12.93
CA VAL A 116 -11.34 27.68 12.10
C VAL A 116 -10.75 27.31 10.73
N VAL A 117 -10.14 28.25 10.01
CA VAL A 117 -9.55 27.99 8.68
C VAL A 117 -8.45 26.92 8.77
N ARG A 118 -7.62 26.98 9.81
CA ARG A 118 -6.59 25.95 10.05
C ARG A 118 -7.19 24.55 10.26
N TRP A 119 -8.26 24.45 11.04
CA TRP A 119 -8.96 23.16 11.24
C TRP A 119 -9.61 22.66 9.95
N MET A 120 -10.21 23.56 9.15
CA MET A 120 -10.80 23.20 7.86
C MET A 120 -9.74 22.62 6.91
N VAL A 121 -8.57 23.25 6.80
CA VAL A 121 -7.47 22.74 5.96
C VAL A 121 -7.01 21.37 6.43
N LEU A 122 -6.86 21.15 7.74
CA LEU A 122 -6.47 19.83 8.28
C LEU A 122 -7.51 18.75 7.98
N ILE A 123 -8.80 19.06 8.12
CA ILE A 123 -9.89 18.11 7.83
C ILE A 123 -9.91 17.77 6.34
N VAL A 124 -9.77 18.77 5.46
CA VAL A 124 -9.74 18.55 4.02
C VAL A 124 -8.55 17.68 3.63
N MET A 125 -7.34 17.99 4.13
CA MET A 125 -6.15 17.16 3.87
C MET A 125 -6.34 15.73 4.37
N LEU A 126 -6.84 15.55 5.60
CA LEU A 126 -7.12 14.23 6.14
C LEU A 126 -8.13 13.47 5.27
N GLY A 127 -9.22 14.13 4.87
CA GLY A 127 -10.22 13.56 3.98
C GLY A 127 -9.64 13.14 2.64
N THR A 128 -8.74 13.94 2.06
CA THR A 128 -8.04 13.60 0.81
C THR A 128 -7.18 12.35 0.97
N TYR A 129 -6.39 12.25 2.04
CA TYR A 129 -5.52 11.08 2.27
C TYR A 129 -6.32 9.80 2.58
N VAL A 130 -7.39 9.91 3.38
CA VAL A 130 -8.30 8.80 3.64
C VAL A 130 -9.00 8.36 2.35
N GLY A 131 -9.51 9.30 1.57
CA GLY A 131 -10.15 9.02 0.28
C GLY A 131 -9.20 8.33 -0.69
N LEU A 132 -7.96 8.84 -0.81
CA LEU A 132 -6.92 8.23 -1.62
C LEU A 132 -6.59 6.80 -1.16
N GLY A 133 -6.49 6.58 0.15
CA GLY A 133 -6.26 5.26 0.73
C GLY A 133 -7.39 4.27 0.42
N LEU A 134 -8.64 4.73 0.47
CA LEU A 134 -9.80 3.90 0.10
C LEU A 134 -9.79 3.54 -1.39
N VAL A 135 -9.44 4.49 -2.26
CA VAL A 135 -9.32 4.25 -3.72
C VAL A 135 -8.19 3.27 -4.02
N LEU A 136 -7.02 3.45 -3.39
CA LEU A 136 -5.88 2.53 -3.54
C LEU A 136 -6.20 1.14 -3.01
N PHE A 137 -6.85 1.05 -1.85
CA PHE A 137 -7.30 -0.22 -1.28
C PHE A 137 -8.23 -0.95 -2.23
N ALA A 138 -9.29 -0.27 -2.71
CA ALA A 138 -10.25 -0.85 -3.63
C ALA A 138 -9.55 -1.31 -4.93
N GLY A 139 -8.71 -0.46 -5.52
CA GLY A 139 -7.96 -0.79 -6.74
C GLY A 139 -7.06 -2.02 -6.57
N LEU A 140 -6.27 -2.07 -5.50
CA LEU A 140 -5.39 -3.21 -5.20
C LEU A 140 -6.18 -4.49 -4.91
N TYR A 141 -7.28 -4.38 -4.16
CA TYR A 141 -8.17 -5.50 -3.86
C TYR A 141 -8.82 -6.06 -5.14
N PHE A 142 -9.37 -5.20 -5.99
CA PHE A 142 -9.95 -5.62 -7.27
C PHE A 142 -8.91 -6.20 -8.23
N LEU A 143 -7.69 -5.66 -8.27
CA LEU A 143 -6.62 -6.21 -9.08
C LEU A 143 -6.25 -7.63 -8.60
N PHE A 144 -6.16 -7.84 -7.29
CA PHE A 144 -5.91 -9.16 -6.72
C PHE A 144 -7.05 -10.14 -7.00
N MET A 145 -8.30 -9.74 -6.78
CA MET A 145 -9.47 -10.57 -7.10
C MET A 145 -9.56 -10.88 -8.60
N GLY A 146 -9.30 -9.89 -9.45
CA GLY A 146 -9.26 -10.05 -10.90
C GLY A 146 -8.16 -11.03 -11.34
N TYR A 147 -7.00 -10.99 -10.68
CA TYR A 147 -5.94 -11.97 -10.90
C TYR A 147 -6.38 -13.39 -10.51
N LEU A 148 -7.02 -13.58 -9.36
CA LEU A 148 -7.54 -14.89 -8.94
C LEU A 148 -8.61 -15.43 -9.89
N ILE A 149 -9.57 -14.58 -10.29
CA ILE A 149 -10.61 -14.96 -11.26
C ILE A 149 -10.00 -15.24 -12.63
N GLY A 150 -9.02 -14.45 -13.06
CA GLY A 150 -8.32 -14.66 -14.32
C GLY A 150 -7.58 -15.99 -14.36
N GLN A 151 -6.95 -16.40 -13.25
CA GLN A 151 -6.38 -17.73 -13.11
C GLN A 151 -7.46 -18.81 -13.22
N TRP A 152 -8.62 -18.60 -12.59
CA TRP A 152 -9.74 -19.55 -12.67
C TRP A 152 -10.36 -19.68 -14.07
N LEU A 153 -10.28 -18.65 -14.92
CA LEU A 153 -10.86 -18.67 -16.28
C LEU A 153 -9.91 -19.25 -17.34
N VAL A 154 -8.61 -19.13 -17.13
CA VAL A 154 -7.60 -19.57 -18.11
C VAL A 154 -7.26 -21.06 -17.93
N ASP A 155 -7.34 -21.56 -16.70
CA ASP A 155 -7.22 -22.99 -16.38
C ASP A 155 -8.55 -23.73 -16.58
#